data_AF-A0AAU9NKU4-F1
#
_entry.id   AF-A0AAU9NKU4-F1
#
_cell.length_a   1.000
_cell.length_b   1.000
_cell.length_c   1.000
_cell.angle_alpha   90.00
_cell.angle_beta   90.00
_cell.angle_gamma   90.00
#
_symmetry.space_group_name_H-M   'P 1'
#
loop_
_entity.id
_entity.type
_entity.pdbx_description
1 polymer ?
#
loop_
_entity_poly.entity_id
_entity_poly.type
_entity_poly.pdbx_seq_one_letter_code
_entity_poly.pdbx_strand_id
1 'polypeptide(L)' 'MATPFIAGLAVAAAAMAGKYGIQAWNSFKTRPPRPRSRRFYEGGFQPTMTRREAALILGVRLSEVIL' A
#
# COMPACT_ATOMS: atom_id res chain seq x y z
N MET A 1 -21.23 -25.29 -39.43
CA MET A 1 -20.82 -25.94 -38.16
C MET A 1 -19.85 -25.11 -37.31
N ALA A 2 -19.08 -24.15 -37.85
CA ALA A 2 -18.09 -23.38 -37.06
C ALA A 2 -18.66 -22.22 -36.20
N THR A 3 -19.85 -21.73 -36.52
CA THR A 3 -20.47 -20.56 -35.87
C THR A 3 -20.76 -20.71 -34.37
N PRO A 4 -21.29 -21.84 -33.84
CA PRO A 4 -21.53 -21.97 -32.40
C PRO A 4 -20.23 -22.08 -31.59
N PHE A 5 -19.18 -22.67 -32.16
CA PHE A 5 -17.87 -22.78 -31.49
C PHE A 5 -17.21 -21.41 -31.32
N ILE A 6 -17.19 -20.61 -32.38
CA ILE A 6 -16.65 -19.23 -32.33
C ILE A 6 -17.47 -18.37 -31.37
N ALA A 7 -18.80 -18.49 -31.38
CA ALA A 7 -19.66 -17.79 -30.44
C ALA A 7 -19.36 -18.17 -28.98
N GLY A 8 -19.17 -19.46 -28.70
CA GLY A 8 -18.78 -19.95 -27.38
C GLY A 8 -17.43 -19.39 -26.90
N LEU A 9 -16.42 -19.36 -27.79
CA LEU A 9 -15.12 -18.78 -27.48
C LEU A 9 -15.20 -17.28 -27.22
N ALA A 10 -15.99 -16.54 -27.99
CA ALA A 10 -16.17 -15.10 -27.81
C ALA A 10 -16.81 -14.78 -26.45
N VAL A 11 -17.84 -15.54 -26.06
CA VAL A 11 -18.51 -15.39 -24.76
C VAL A 11 -17.55 -15.72 -23.61
N ALA A 12 -16.78 -16.81 -23.73
CA ALA A 12 -15.80 -17.19 -22.72
C ALA A 12 -14.69 -16.13 -22.54
N ALA A 13 -14.19 -15.59 -23.65
CA ALA A 13 -13.18 -14.53 -23.64
C ALA A 13 -13.72 -13.24 -22.99
N ALA A 14 -14.94 -12.82 -23.35
CA ALA A 14 -15.58 -11.65 -22.76
C ALA A 14 -15.80 -11.81 -21.24
N ALA A 15 -16.28 -12.98 -20.81
CA ALA A 15 -16.49 -13.28 -19.38
C ALA A 15 -15.18 -13.22 -18.57
N MET A 16 -14.11 -13.82 -19.10
CA MET A 16 -12.80 -13.81 -18.44
C MET A 16 -12.21 -12.40 -18.37
N ALA A 17 -12.25 -11.65 -19.48
CA ALA A 17 -11.79 -10.26 -19.50
C ALA A 17 -12.55 -9.39 -18.49
N GLY A 18 -13.89 -9.53 -18.44
CA GLY A 18 -14.72 -8.83 -17.46
C GLY A 18 -14.37 -9.16 -16.01
N LYS A 19 -14.19 -10.45 -15.68
CA LYS A 19 -13.77 -10.89 -14.34
C LYS A 19 -12.45 -10.25 -13.92
N TYR A 20 -11.42 -10.30 -14.77
CA TYR A 20 -10.12 -9.74 -14.44
C TYR A 20 -10.15 -8.21 -14.34
N GLY A 21 -10.93 -7.53 -15.20
CA GLY A 21 -11.12 -6.08 -15.12
C GLY A 21 -11.72 -5.64 -13.78
N ILE A 22 -12.78 -6.32 -13.34
CA ILE A 22 -13.43 -6.03 -12.05
C ILE A 22 -12.49 -6.35 -10.88
N GLN A 23 -11.75 -7.46 -10.95
CA GLN A 23 -10.78 -7.82 -9.91
C GLN A 23 -9.67 -6.77 -9.78
N ALA A 24 -9.09 -6.32 -10.90
CA ALA A 24 -8.06 -5.28 -10.91
C ALA A 24 -8.60 -3.95 -10.36
N TRP A 25 -9.81 -3.57 -10.74
CA TRP A 25 -10.46 -2.35 -10.25
C TRP A 25 -10.75 -2.39 -8.76
N ASN A 26 -11.28 -3.51 -8.26
CA ASN A 26 -11.53 -3.69 -6.84
C ASN A 26 -10.23 -3.67 -6.05
N SER A 27 -9.20 -4.41 -6.49
CA SER A 27 -7.87 -4.37 -5.86
C SER A 27 -7.18 -3.01 -5.97
N PHE A 28 -7.60 -2.13 -6.87
CA PHE A 28 -7.13 -0.75 -6.90
C PHE A 28 -7.87 0.11 -5.87
N LYS A 29 -9.20 0.02 -5.82
CA LYS A 29 -10.04 0.78 -4.88
C LYS A 29 -9.86 0.36 -3.43
N THR A 30 -9.63 -0.92 -3.17
CA THR A 30 -9.45 -1.45 -1.81
C THR A 30 -8.02 -1.34 -1.30
N ARG A 31 -7.09 -0.74 -2.08
CA ARG A 31 -5.77 -0.40 -1.55
C ARG A 31 -5.98 0.58 -0.39
N PRO A 32 -5.66 0.19 0.85
CA PRO A 32 -5.60 1.17 1.91
C PRO A 32 -4.59 2.24 1.46
N PRO A 33 -4.87 3.54 1.67
CA PRO A 33 -3.87 4.57 1.43
C PRO A 33 -2.66 4.17 2.26
N ARG A 34 -1.62 3.65 1.59
CA ARG A 34 -0.39 3.25 2.28
C ARG A 34 0.03 4.48 3.07
N PRO A 35 0.07 4.45 4.41
CA PRO A 35 0.57 5.58 5.16
C PRO A 35 2.05 5.65 4.79
N ARG A 36 2.37 6.50 3.82
CA ARG A 36 3.74 6.71 3.31
C ARG A 36 4.64 7.24 4.43
N SER A 37 4.03 7.77 5.49
CA SER A 37 4.62 7.97 6.80
C SER A 37 4.12 6.89 7.77
N ARG A 38 4.97 5.92 8.09
CA ARG A 38 4.94 5.37 9.45
C ARG A 38 5.16 6.60 10.34
N ARG A 39 4.18 6.98 11.17
CA ARG A 39 4.36 8.08 12.13
C ARG A 39 5.56 7.72 12.99
N PHE A 40 6.72 8.31 12.67
CA PHE A 40 7.98 7.99 13.33
C PHE A 40 8.02 8.60 14.75
N TYR A 41 7.02 9.39 15.09
CA TYR A 41 6.78 10.00 16.38
C TYR A 41 5.27 10.31 16.49
N GLU A 42 4.62 9.93 17.60
CA GLU A 42 3.16 10.09 17.77
C GLU A 42 2.76 11.42 18.43
N GLY A 43 3.74 12.27 18.76
CA GLY A 43 3.56 13.54 19.50
C GLY A 43 4.09 13.42 20.93
N GLY A 44 4.05 14.54 21.68
CA GLY A 44 4.36 14.64 23.13
C GLY A 44 5.74 14.13 23.58
N PHE A 45 6.58 15.00 24.15
CA PHE A 45 7.82 14.56 24.80
C PHE A 45 7.52 13.81 26.09
N GLN A 46 8.23 12.71 26.33
CA GLN A 46 8.16 11.99 27.60
C GLN A 46 8.67 12.88 28.75
N PRO A 47 8.18 12.67 30.00
CA PRO A 47 8.67 13.42 31.17
C PRO A 47 10.17 13.26 31.42
N THR A 48 10.77 12.17 30.92
CA THR A 48 12.21 11.91 30.95
C THR A 48 12.70 11.80 29.52
N MET A 49 13.67 12.63 29.16
CA MET A 49 14.13 12.77 27.77
C MET A 49 14.84 11.50 27.29
N THR A 50 14.33 10.91 26.20
CA THR A 50 14.91 9.73 25.58
C THR A 50 15.91 10.10 24.48
N ARG A 51 16.85 9.21 24.16
CA ARG A 51 17.85 9.44 23.09
C ARG A 51 17.21 9.67 21.73
N ARG A 52 16.03 9.08 21.47
CA ARG A 52 15.26 9.27 20.24
C ARG A 52 14.67 10.68 20.15
N GLU A 53 14.24 11.23 21.28
CA GLU A 53 13.76 12.61 21.36
C GLU A 53 14.91 13.60 21.25
N ALA A 54 16.06 13.31 21.87
CA ALA A 54 17.29 14.09 21.69
C ALA A 54 17.71 14.16 20.22
N ALA A 55 17.73 13.01 19.53
CA ALA A 55 18.01 12.94 18.10
C ALA A 55 17.00 13.76 17.27
N LEU A 56 15.72 13.74 17.65
CA LEU A 56 14.65 14.49 16.98
C LEU A 56 14.82 16.01 17.14
N ILE A 57 15.15 16.50 18.34
CA ILE A 57 15.36 17.93 18.62
C ILE A 57 16.62 18.44 17.92
N LEU A 58 17.69 17.64 17.95
CA LEU A 58 18.98 18.00 17.36
C LEU A 58 19.04 17.81 15.84
N GLY A 59 18.04 17.18 15.23
CA GLY A 59 18.00 16.90 13.80
C GLY A 59 19.02 15.87 13.31
N VAL A 60 19.58 15.06 14.23
CA VAL A 60 20.56 14.02 13.94
C VAL A 60 19.91 12.65 13.87
N ARG A 61 20.56 11.68 13.21
CA ARG A 61 20.02 10.31 13.19
C ARG A 61 20.24 9.67 14.56
N LEU A 62 19.27 8.86 15.04
CA LEU A 62 19.42 8.14 16.31
C LEU A 62 20.71 7.29 16.37
N SER A 63 21.17 6.77 15.23
CA SER A 63 22.42 6.02 15.13
C SER A 63 23.66 6.85 15.48
N GLU A 64 23.63 8.16 15.26
CA GLU A 64 24.75 9.08 15.55
C GLU A 64 24.79 9.46 17.04
N VAL A 65 23.71 9.23 17.79
CA VAL A 65 23.65 9.42 19.25
C VAL A 65 24.13 8.17 20.02
N ILE A 66 24.44 7.09 19.30
CA ILE A 66 24.91 5.81 19.88
C ILE A 66 26.44 5.69 19.85
N LEU A 67 27.11 6.52 19.04
CA LEU A 67 28.58 6.65 18.98
C LEU A 67 29.06 7.72 19.97
#